data_AF-A0A353V653-F1
#
_entry.id   AF-A0A353V653-F1
#
_cell.length_a   1.000
_cell.length_b   1.000
_cell.length_c   1.000
_cell.angle_alpha   90.00
_cell.angle_beta   90.00
_cell.angle_gamma   90.00
#
_symmetry.space_group_name_H-M   'P 1'
#
loop_
_entity.id
_entity.type
_entity.pdbx_description
1 polymer ?
#
loop_
_entity_poly.entity_id
_entity_poly.type
_entity_poly.pdbx_seq_one_letter_code
_entity_poly.pdbx_strand_id
1 'polypeptide(L)' 'RRVNDEMKLAAAHALAGIVTKEELSEEYITPSMFDGRVVTAVASAVAEAAIRTGVARRRPRGTKR' A
#
# COMPACT_ATOMS: atom_id res chain seq x y z
N ARG A 1 14.20 13.87 4.75
CA ARG A 1 13.19 13.09 3.99
C ARG A 1 11.90 13.13 4.75
N ARG A 2 10.77 13.14 4.04
CA ARG A 2 9.43 13.29 4.62
C ARG A 2 8.47 12.31 3.98
N VAL A 3 7.50 11.83 4.76
CA VAL A 3 6.31 11.17 4.23
C VAL A 3 5.40 12.28 3.71
N ASN A 4 4.99 12.20 2.44
CA ASN A 4 4.04 13.14 1.84
C ASN A 4 2.62 12.54 1.83
N ASP A 5 1.65 13.36 1.43
CA ASP A 5 0.25 12.96 1.47
C ASP A 5 -0.09 11.93 0.38
N GLU A 6 0.61 11.94 -0.75
CA GLU A 6 0.48 10.92 -1.79
C GLU A 6 0.88 9.53 -1.29
N MET A 7 1.91 9.43 -0.44
CA MET A 7 2.28 8.17 0.21
C MET A 7 1.20 7.70 1.18
N LYS A 8 0.57 8.61 1.93
CA LYS A 8 -0.52 8.26 2.87
C LYS A 8 -1.76 7.79 2.12
N LEU A 9 -2.16 8.51 1.07
CA LEU A 9 -3.28 8.14 0.21
C LEU A 9 -3.03 6.79 -0.47
N ALA A 10 -1.81 6.54 -0.96
CA ALA A 10 -1.45 5.25 -1.53
C ALA A 10 -1.58 4.10 -0.52
N ALA A 11 -1.17 4.31 0.73
CA ALA A 11 -1.35 3.31 1.79
C ALA A 11 -2.84 3.06 2.09
N ALA A 12 -3.65 4.11 2.17
CA ALA A 12 -5.08 3.99 2.41
C ALA A 12 -5.80 3.24 1.28
N HIS A 13 -5.49 3.56 0.02
CA HIS A 13 -6.03 2.83 -1.13
C HIS A 13 -5.57 1.38 -1.19
N ALA A 14 -4.31 1.09 -0.82
CA ALA A 14 -3.81 -0.27 -0.75
C ALA A 14 -4.54 -1.09 0.31
N LEU A 15 -4.79 -0.53 1.50
CA LEU A 15 -5.58 -1.18 2.54
C LEU A 15 -7.02 -1.45 2.10
N ALA A 16 -7.67 -0.44 1.51
CA ALA A 16 -9.04 -0.57 1.01
C ALA A 16 -9.15 -1.61 -0.10
N GLY A 17 -8.11 -1.75 -0.94
CA GLY A 17 -8.07 -2.74 -2.02
C GLY A 17 -7.84 -4.19 -1.56
N ILE A 18 -7.49 -4.44 -0.30
CA ILE A 18 -7.33 -5.80 0.23
C ILE A 18 -8.67 -6.45 0.52
N VAL A 19 -9.65 -5.67 1.00
CA VAL A 19 -11.00 -6.15 1.26
C VAL A 19 -11.74 -6.20 -0.07
N THR A 20 -12.04 -7.41 -0.56
CA THR A 20 -12.80 -7.55 -1.80
C THR A 20 -14.27 -7.19 -1.59
N LYS A 21 -15.03 -6.99 -2.68
CA LYS A 21 -16.47 -6.71 -2.59
C LYS A 21 -17.24 -7.84 -1.93
N GLU A 22 -16.75 -9.07 -2.09
CA GLU A 22 -17.34 -10.29 -1.56
C GLU A 22 -17.00 -10.48 -0.07
N GLU A 23 -15.83 -9.99 0.38
CA GLU A 23 -15.43 -9.99 1.78
C GLU A 23 -16.05 -8.83 2.57
N LEU A 24 -16.46 -7.75 1.90
CA LEU A 24 -17.00 -6.55 2.52
C LEU A 24 -18.34 -6.84 3.21
N SER A 25 -18.39 -6.58 4.51
CA SER A 25 -19.60 -6.67 5.32
C SER A 25 -19.58 -5.59 6.41
N GLU A 26 -20.70 -5.44 7.13
CA GLU A 26 -20.80 -4.51 8.27
C GLU A 26 -19.76 -4.82 9.37
N GLU A 27 -19.36 -6.09 9.49
CA GLU A 27 -18.38 -6.56 10.46
C GLU A 27 -16.95 -6.61 9.89
N TYR A 28 -16.79 -6.43 8.57
CA TYR A 28 -15.51 -6.56 7.87
C TYR A 28 -15.31 -5.42 6.85
N ILE A 29 -15.09 -4.21 7.38
CA ILE A 29 -14.82 -2.99 6.60
C ILE A 29 -13.33 -2.70 6.38
N THR A 30 -12.46 -3.32 7.20
CA THR A 30 -11.00 -3.16 7.14
C THR A 30 -10.33 -4.52 7.29
N PRO A 31 -9.20 -4.78 6.61
CA PRO A 31 -8.52 -6.05 6.73
C PRO A 31 -7.99 -6.29 8.15
N SER A 32 -7.88 -7.55 8.54
CA SER A 32 -7.27 -7.92 9.83
C SER A 32 -5.83 -7.44 9.93
N MET A 33 -5.39 -7.05 11.13
CA MET A 33 -3.98 -6.72 11.40
C MET A 33 -3.03 -7.90 11.17
N PHE A 34 -3.55 -9.12 11.12
CA PHE A 34 -2.79 -10.34 10.84
C PHE A 34 -2.88 -10.79 9.37
N ASP A 35 -3.57 -10.04 8.51
CA ASP A 35 -3.63 -10.35 7.08
C ASP A 35 -2.25 -10.12 6.44
N GLY A 36 -1.58 -11.21 6.07
CA GLY A 36 -0.25 -11.19 5.46
C GLY A 36 -0.17 -10.42 4.14
N ARG A 37 -1.31 -10.18 3.47
CA ARG A 37 -1.39 -9.37 2.23
C ARG A 37 -1.10 -7.90 2.51
N VAL A 38 -1.42 -7.40 3.71
CA VAL A 38 -1.32 -5.98 4.09
C VAL A 38 0.10 -5.44 3.94
N VAL A 39 1.08 -6.14 4.51
CA VAL A 39 2.46 -5.67 4.56
C VAL A 39 3.01 -5.46 3.15
N THR A 40 2.85 -6.46 2.28
CA THR A 40 3.38 -6.42 0.91
C THR A 40 2.65 -5.40 0.04
N ALA A 41 1.32 -5.33 0.14
CA ALA A 41 0.51 -4.39 -0.64
C ALA A 41 0.82 -2.93 -0.28
N VAL A 42 0.81 -2.59 1.00
CA VAL A 42 1.08 -1.22 1.47
C VAL A 42 2.52 -0.81 1.16
N ALA A 43 3.50 -1.68 1.43
CA ALA A 43 4.91 -1.37 1.15
C ALA A 43 5.15 -1.07 -0.34
N SER A 44 4.53 -1.84 -1.23
CA SER A 44 4.65 -1.66 -2.68
C SER A 44 4.02 -0.34 -3.12
N ALA A 45 2.77 -0.07 -2.72
CA ALA A 45 2.05 1.15 -3.09
C ALA A 45 2.75 2.43 -2.56
N VAL A 46 3.24 2.41 -1.32
CA VAL A 46 3.97 3.54 -0.73
C VAL A 46 5.31 3.74 -1.43
N ALA A 47 6.03 2.66 -1.79
CA ALA A 47 7.28 2.76 -2.54
C ALA A 47 7.06 3.39 -3.92
N GLU A 48 6.02 2.96 -4.64
CA GLU A 48 5.63 3.54 -5.93
C GLU A 48 5.28 5.03 -5.80
N ALA A 49 4.49 5.41 -4.80
CA ALA A 49 4.16 6.81 -4.53
C ALA A 49 5.41 7.65 -4.21
N ALA A 50 6.33 7.11 -3.42
CA ALA A 50 7.60 7.77 -3.09
C ALA A 50 8.50 7.97 -4.32
N ILE A 51 8.50 7.01 -5.25
CA ILE A 51 9.24 7.12 -6.53
C ILE A 51 8.59 8.19 -7.40
N ARG A 52 7.26 8.11 -7.60
CA ARG A 52 6.49 9.03 -8.44
C ARG A 52 6.62 10.49 -7.99
N THR A 53 6.68 10.73 -6.69
CA THR A 53 6.82 12.07 -6.09
C THR A 53 8.27 12.52 -5.88
N GLY A 54 9.25 11.72 -6.30
CA GLY A 54 10.68 12.09 -6.26
C GLY A 54 11.31 12.09 -4.87
N VAL A 55 10.64 11.58 -3.82
CA VAL A 55 11.18 11.50 -2.45
C VAL A 55 11.98 10.22 -2.19
N ALA A 56 11.90 9.23 -3.10
CA ALA A 56 12.67 8.00 -3.07
C ALA A 56 14.18 8.23 -3.32
N ARG A 57 15.06 7.59 -2.51
CA ARG A 57 16.54 7.59 -2.64
C ARG A 57 17.00 6.40 -3.44
N ARG A 58 16.32 5.27 -3.22
CA ARG A 58 16.66 4.00 -3.84
C ARG A 58 15.70 3.81 -5.01
N ARG A 59 16.27 3.54 -6.18
CA ARG A 59 15.51 3.08 -7.32
C ARG A 59 14.98 1.67 -6.99
N PRO A 60 13.74 1.31 -7.38
CA PRO A 60 13.24 -0.03 -7.15
C PRO A 60 14.23 -1.03 -7.75
N ARG A 61 14.62 -2.05 -6.97
CA ARG A 61 15.36 -3.18 -7.51
C ARG A 61 14.42 -3.83 -8.52
N GLY A 62 14.72 -3.67 -9.81
CA GLY A 62 13.98 -4.37 -10.86
C GLY A 62 13.93 -5.84 -10.47
N THR A 63 12.72 -6.36 -10.28
CA THR A 63 12.46 -7.77 -10.07
C THR A 63 13.06 -8.46 -11.30
N LYS A 64 14.19 -9.16 -11.13
CA LYS A 64 14.60 -10.15 -12.14
C LYS A 64 13.45 -11.15 -12.18
N ARG A 65 12.68 -11.10 -13.28
CA ARG A 65 11.77 -12.18 -13.67
C ARG A 65 12.58 -13.46 -13.89
#